data_AF-A0A255QPG0-F1
#
_entry.id   AF-A0A255QPG0-F1
#
_cell.length_a   1.000
_cell.length_b   1.000
_cell.length_c   1.000
_cell.angle_alpha   90.00
_cell.angle_beta   90.00
_cell.angle_gamma   90.00
#
_symmetry.space_group_name_H-M   'P 1'
#
loop_
_entity.id
_entity.type
_entity.pdbx_description
1 polymer ?
#
loop_
_entity_poly.entity_id
_entity_poly.type
_entity_poly.pdbx_seq_one_letter_code
_entity_poly.pdbx_strand_id
1 'polypeptide(L)'
;MSGQVLESPVSATSRQHDDSVSADRSQGSIASVTMPEPGSGRVFAAYLVVQCCLFIGLVWKYSFFYLADQVYRHFPISDSFFPEWLQSPDVARNAYIGSLSAIILGVFGLTPWMRTFAAMGTTGCLGVLLLHQSSHNDMTFATSAWVSLWVCWLTTRMSHEDPYPLLRRAAFLARVICSMILLGGAVGKWTPEYWSGEVFYDIYFVDRDFWVFNLMRERFDTETLKTMAMWYSRKVILVESIAGLGMWLLPARWAAFVGVTIFFSIAFLSNPLLFSVLTCLVGLSAVGFFVPAKTTLTS
;
A
#
# COMPACT_ATOMS: atom_id res chain seq x y z
N MET A 1 -35.40 84.10 -7.35
CA MET A 1 -34.71 85.11 -6.52
C MET A 1 -33.35 84.52 -6.17
N SER A 2 -32.36 84.87 -6.99
CA SER A 2 -31.25 85.76 -6.60
C SER A 2 -30.21 84.96 -5.81
N GLY A 3 -29.09 84.51 -6.35
CA GLY A 3 -28.27 85.06 -7.43
C GLY A 3 -26.93 85.44 -6.83
N GLN A 4 -25.83 84.92 -7.34
CA GLN A 4 -24.60 85.70 -7.50
C GLN A 4 -23.60 84.97 -8.39
N VAL A 5 -23.21 85.72 -9.42
CA VAL A 5 -22.13 85.52 -10.38
C VAL A 5 -20.90 86.23 -9.81
N LEU A 6 -19.69 85.72 -10.07
CA LEU A 6 -18.49 86.42 -10.59
C LEU A 6 -17.25 85.51 -10.43
N GLU A 7 -16.63 85.09 -11.53
CA GLU A 7 -15.32 85.57 -12.05
C GLU A 7 -14.10 84.92 -11.35
N SER A 8 -13.01 84.48 -11.98
CA SER A 8 -12.48 84.52 -13.35
C SER A 8 -11.26 83.56 -13.45
N PRO A 9 -10.66 83.33 -14.65
CA PRO A 9 -9.63 82.32 -14.90
C PRO A 9 -8.23 82.92 -15.13
N VAL A 10 -7.15 82.22 -14.72
CA VAL A 10 -5.74 82.45 -15.13
C VAL A 10 -4.97 81.12 -15.01
N SER A 11 -4.70 80.40 -16.10
CA SER A 11 -3.47 80.40 -16.93
C SER A 11 -2.18 79.89 -16.25
N ALA A 12 -1.77 78.71 -16.73
CA ALA A 12 -0.42 78.25 -17.09
C ALA A 12 0.77 78.46 -16.13
N THR A 13 1.38 77.36 -15.70
CA THR A 13 2.84 77.23 -15.78
C THR A 13 3.26 75.76 -15.85
N SER A 14 4.07 75.46 -16.86
CA SER A 14 4.83 74.24 -17.02
C SER A 14 5.86 74.08 -15.89
N ARG A 15 6.06 72.84 -15.44
CA ARG A 15 7.38 72.36 -14.97
C ARG A 15 7.48 70.87 -15.20
N GLN A 16 8.15 70.53 -16.30
CA GLN A 16 8.97 69.32 -16.40
C GLN A 16 9.94 69.31 -15.22
N HIS A 17 9.98 68.22 -14.48
CA HIS A 17 11.23 67.76 -13.91
C HIS A 17 11.34 66.26 -14.15
N ASP A 18 12.23 65.94 -15.09
CA ASP A 18 12.86 64.63 -15.21
C ASP A 18 13.48 64.24 -13.87
N ASP A 19 13.09 63.08 -13.36
CA ASP A 19 13.94 62.23 -12.54
C ASP A 19 13.70 60.78 -12.97
N SER A 20 14.40 60.42 -14.04
CA SER A 20 14.59 59.06 -14.50
C SER A 20 15.55 58.34 -13.56
N VAL A 21 15.06 57.96 -12.38
CA VAL A 21 15.75 56.98 -11.54
C VAL A 21 15.52 55.60 -12.15
N SER A 22 16.48 55.21 -12.99
CA SER A 22 16.67 53.86 -13.50
C SER A 22 16.91 52.89 -12.33
N ALA A 23 15.81 52.40 -11.75
CA ALA A 23 15.82 51.23 -10.89
C ALA A 23 16.10 50.00 -11.76
N ASP A 24 17.38 49.68 -11.88
CA ASP A 24 17.91 48.42 -12.40
C ASP A 24 17.44 47.27 -11.48
N ARG A 25 16.16 46.92 -11.61
CA ARG A 25 15.61 45.67 -11.09
C ARG A 25 16.17 44.58 -11.98
N SER A 26 17.32 44.07 -11.58
CA SER A 26 17.71 42.68 -11.79
C SER A 26 16.60 41.77 -11.24
N GLN A 27 15.54 41.61 -12.03
CA GLN A 27 14.63 40.49 -11.93
C GLN A 27 15.46 39.27 -12.31
N GLY A 28 16.20 38.75 -11.32
CA GLY A 28 16.64 37.37 -11.33
C GLY A 28 15.40 36.56 -11.63
N SER A 29 15.37 35.99 -12.84
CA SER A 29 14.36 35.03 -13.27
C SER A 29 14.40 33.90 -12.26
N ILE A 30 13.58 34.00 -11.22
CA ILE A 30 13.23 32.88 -10.37
C ILE A 30 12.54 31.94 -11.34
N ALA A 31 13.31 30.98 -11.87
CA ALA A 31 12.79 29.92 -12.71
C ALA A 31 11.51 29.42 -12.03
N SER A 32 10.38 29.67 -12.68
CA SER A 32 9.08 29.26 -12.16
C SER A 32 9.14 27.76 -12.02
N VAL A 33 9.32 27.27 -10.79
CA VAL A 33 9.32 25.85 -10.48
C VAL A 33 7.95 25.35 -10.91
N THR A 34 7.91 24.75 -12.10
CA THR A 34 6.66 24.26 -12.68
C THR A 34 6.28 23.06 -11.83
N MET A 35 5.26 23.25 -10.99
CA MET A 35 4.77 22.18 -10.13
C MET A 35 4.28 21.04 -11.04
N PRO A 36 4.63 19.78 -10.73
CA PRO A 36 4.16 18.64 -11.51
C PRO A 36 2.64 18.63 -11.51
N GLU A 37 2.03 18.32 -12.66
CA GLU A 37 0.59 18.26 -12.78
C GLU A 37 -0.02 17.27 -11.78
N PRO A 38 -1.17 17.59 -11.17
CA PRO A 38 -1.90 16.66 -10.33
C PRO A 38 -2.07 15.30 -11.01
N GLY A 39 -1.75 14.22 -10.30
CA GLY A 39 -1.89 12.86 -10.80
C GLY A 39 -0.79 12.39 -11.74
N SER A 40 0.28 13.18 -11.91
CA SER A 40 1.45 12.82 -12.72
C SER A 40 2.69 12.45 -11.87
N GLY A 41 3.74 11.97 -12.52
CA GLY A 41 5.04 11.73 -11.91
C GLY A 41 5.03 10.67 -10.80
N ARG A 42 5.59 11.02 -9.64
CA ARG A 42 5.88 10.06 -8.55
C ARG A 42 4.63 9.47 -7.89
N VAL A 43 3.53 10.23 -7.83
CA VAL A 43 2.26 9.74 -7.26
C VAL A 43 1.69 8.63 -8.14
N PHE A 44 1.69 8.84 -9.46
CA PHE A 44 1.22 7.83 -10.40
C PHE A 44 2.12 6.59 -10.41
N ALA A 45 3.44 6.78 -10.35
CA ALA A 45 4.38 5.66 -10.24
C ALA A 45 4.13 4.82 -8.96
N ALA A 46 3.90 5.47 -7.81
CA ALA A 46 3.55 4.79 -6.58
C ALA A 46 2.22 4.01 -6.70
N TYR A 47 1.20 4.61 -7.31
CA TYR A 47 -0.06 3.94 -7.63
C TYR A 47 0.16 2.68 -8.48
N LEU A 48 0.92 2.79 -9.56
CA LEU A 48 1.19 1.67 -10.47
C LEU A 48 1.95 0.54 -9.78
N VAL A 49 2.99 0.85 -9.01
CA VAL A 49 3.74 -0.18 -8.26
C VAL A 49 2.84 -0.96 -7.33
N VAL A 50 1.98 -0.26 -6.55
CA VAL A 50 1.05 -0.92 -5.63
C VAL A 50 0.05 -1.80 -6.39
N GLN A 51 -0.53 -1.29 -7.48
CA GLN A 51 -1.47 -2.05 -8.31
C GLN A 51 -0.84 -3.28 -8.96
N CYS A 52 0.38 -3.15 -9.51
CA CYS A 52 1.10 -4.27 -10.10
C CYS A 52 1.42 -5.33 -9.05
N CYS A 53 1.91 -4.94 -7.88
CA CYS A 53 2.19 -5.87 -6.78
C CYS A 53 0.93 -6.56 -6.25
N LEU A 54 -0.19 -5.83 -6.13
CA LEU A 54 -1.49 -6.39 -5.78
C LEU A 54 -1.95 -7.42 -6.83
N PHE A 55 -1.86 -7.07 -8.11
CA PHE A 55 -2.20 -7.95 -9.21
C PHE A 55 -1.35 -9.23 -9.22
N ILE A 56 -0.03 -9.09 -9.10
CA ILE A 56 0.91 -10.23 -9.05
C ILE A 56 0.56 -11.14 -7.89
N GLY A 57 0.30 -10.61 -6.69
CA GLY A 57 -0.10 -11.41 -5.53
C GLY A 57 -1.39 -12.20 -5.78
N LEU A 58 -2.41 -11.56 -6.36
CA LEU A 58 -3.67 -12.23 -6.69
C LEU A 58 -3.49 -13.28 -7.79
N VAL A 59 -2.75 -12.99 -8.86
CA VAL A 59 -2.44 -13.98 -9.92
C VAL A 59 -1.64 -15.15 -9.37
N TRP A 60 -0.70 -14.90 -8.45
CA TRP A 60 0.04 -15.97 -7.78
C TRP A 60 -0.86 -16.91 -6.97
N LYS A 61 -1.98 -16.38 -6.42
CA LYS A 61 -3.00 -17.16 -5.72
C LYS A 61 -3.84 -18.04 -6.65
N TYR A 62 -3.85 -17.75 -7.96
CA TYR A 62 -4.81 -18.32 -8.92
C TYR A 62 -4.88 -19.85 -8.88
N SER A 63 -3.74 -20.54 -8.95
CA SER A 63 -3.71 -22.01 -8.99
C SER A 63 -4.37 -22.64 -7.76
N PHE A 64 -4.10 -22.07 -6.57
CA PHE A 64 -4.71 -22.53 -5.32
C PHE A 64 -6.21 -22.19 -5.28
N PHE A 65 -6.58 -20.96 -5.66
CA PHE A 65 -7.97 -20.53 -5.66
C PHE A 65 -8.81 -21.36 -6.63
N TYR A 66 -8.29 -21.65 -7.82
CA TYR A 66 -8.94 -22.50 -8.82
C TYR A 66 -9.21 -23.91 -8.29
N LEU A 67 -8.23 -24.53 -7.64
CA LEU A 67 -8.40 -25.85 -7.03
C LEU A 67 -9.44 -25.81 -5.91
N ALA A 68 -9.38 -24.82 -5.03
CA ALA A 68 -10.34 -24.66 -3.94
C ALA A 68 -11.77 -24.46 -4.46
N ASP A 69 -11.95 -23.62 -5.47
CA ASP A 69 -13.24 -23.39 -6.13
C ASP A 69 -13.80 -24.67 -6.77
N GLN A 70 -12.95 -25.50 -7.41
CA GLN A 70 -13.39 -26.80 -7.90
C GLN A 70 -13.85 -27.72 -6.76
N VAL A 71 -13.09 -27.79 -5.66
CA VAL A 71 -13.44 -28.61 -4.50
C VAL A 71 -14.75 -28.15 -3.89
N TYR A 72 -14.95 -26.86 -3.66
CA TYR A 72 -16.18 -26.32 -3.06
C TYR A 72 -17.42 -26.49 -3.93
N ARG A 73 -17.25 -26.64 -5.25
CA ARG A 73 -18.36 -27.00 -6.14
C ARG A 73 -18.78 -28.47 -6.04
N HIS A 74 -17.82 -29.36 -5.80
CA HIS A 74 -18.11 -30.79 -5.65
C HIS A 74 -18.55 -31.14 -4.23
N PHE A 75 -18.00 -30.44 -3.23
CA PHE A 75 -18.25 -30.63 -1.82
C PHE A 75 -18.67 -29.29 -1.21
N PRO A 76 -19.94 -28.88 -1.41
CA PRO A 76 -20.42 -27.61 -0.91
C PRO A 76 -20.37 -27.61 0.62
N ILE A 77 -19.56 -26.70 1.15
CA ILE A 77 -19.57 -26.38 2.57
C ILE A 77 -20.77 -25.48 2.81
N SER A 78 -21.57 -25.76 3.83
CA SER A 78 -22.66 -24.89 4.25
C SER A 78 -22.55 -24.71 5.75
N ASP A 79 -22.21 -23.49 6.16
CA ASP A 79 -22.24 -23.08 7.55
C ASP A 79 -23.38 -22.08 7.75
N SER A 80 -24.31 -22.45 8.63
CA SER A 80 -25.50 -21.66 9.00
C SER A 80 -25.17 -20.26 9.53
N PHE A 81 -23.94 -20.01 9.96
CA PHE A 81 -23.47 -18.67 10.34
C PHE A 81 -23.48 -17.69 9.16
N PHE A 82 -23.20 -18.14 7.94
CA PHE A 82 -23.13 -17.28 6.76
C PHE A 82 -24.48 -17.22 6.03
N PRO A 83 -24.89 -16.05 5.50
CA PRO A 83 -26.06 -15.97 4.63
C PRO A 83 -25.83 -16.73 3.32
N GLU A 84 -26.91 -17.24 2.69
CA GLU A 84 -26.84 -18.13 1.51
C GLU A 84 -25.97 -17.58 0.37
N TRP A 85 -25.99 -16.28 0.13
CA TRP A 85 -25.18 -15.66 -0.92
C TRP A 85 -23.67 -15.66 -0.60
N LEU A 86 -23.26 -15.62 0.67
CA LEU A 86 -21.86 -15.78 1.10
C LEU A 86 -21.42 -17.25 1.20
N GLN A 87 -22.36 -18.18 0.98
CA GLN A 87 -22.05 -19.60 0.85
C GLN A 87 -21.78 -20.00 -0.61
N SER A 88 -22.33 -19.26 -1.57
CA SER A 88 -22.29 -19.60 -3.00
C SER A 88 -20.88 -19.52 -3.59
N PRO A 89 -20.30 -20.64 -4.10
CA PRO A 89 -18.99 -20.64 -4.75
C PRO A 89 -18.89 -19.64 -5.92
N ASP A 90 -20.00 -19.39 -6.61
CA ASP A 90 -20.05 -18.44 -7.72
C ASP A 90 -19.80 -17.01 -7.26
N VAL A 91 -20.23 -16.64 -6.05
CA VAL A 91 -19.99 -15.31 -5.49
C VAL A 91 -18.50 -15.12 -5.22
N ALA A 92 -17.83 -16.08 -4.58
CA ALA A 92 -16.38 -16.03 -4.39
C ALA A 92 -15.63 -15.95 -5.73
N ARG A 93 -15.99 -16.79 -6.70
CA ARG A 93 -15.37 -16.80 -8.02
C ARG A 93 -15.53 -15.47 -8.75
N ASN A 94 -16.74 -14.94 -8.81
CA ASN A 94 -17.04 -13.68 -9.49
C ASN A 94 -16.36 -12.51 -8.78
N ALA A 95 -16.29 -12.52 -7.44
CA ALA A 95 -15.54 -11.52 -6.68
C ALA A 95 -14.04 -11.59 -7.00
N TYR A 96 -13.45 -12.78 -7.07
CA TYR A 96 -12.04 -12.95 -7.43
C TYR A 96 -11.74 -12.45 -8.85
N ILE A 97 -12.51 -12.87 -9.86
CA ILE A 97 -12.34 -12.42 -11.24
C ILE A 97 -12.60 -10.91 -11.37
N GLY A 98 -13.61 -10.41 -10.65
CA GLY A 98 -13.96 -8.99 -10.60
C GLY A 98 -12.80 -8.15 -10.03
N SER A 99 -12.13 -8.62 -9.00
CA SER A 99 -10.97 -7.94 -8.41
C SER A 99 -9.82 -7.79 -9.42
N LEU A 100 -9.46 -8.86 -10.14
CA LEU A 100 -8.43 -8.85 -11.18
C LEU A 100 -8.80 -7.93 -12.34
N SER A 101 -10.04 -8.05 -12.84
CA SER A 101 -10.55 -7.23 -13.95
C SER A 101 -10.56 -5.74 -13.60
N ALA A 102 -10.97 -5.42 -12.37
CA ALA A 102 -10.96 -4.05 -11.87
C ALA A 102 -9.53 -3.49 -11.75
N ILE A 103 -8.55 -4.28 -11.31
CA ILE A 103 -7.15 -3.83 -11.28
C ILE A 103 -6.63 -3.53 -12.70
N ILE A 104 -6.91 -4.42 -13.66
CA ILE A 104 -6.55 -4.22 -15.07
C ILE A 104 -7.16 -2.90 -15.59
N LEU A 105 -8.46 -2.69 -15.36
CA LEU A 105 -9.15 -1.46 -15.74
C LEU A 105 -8.53 -0.22 -15.08
N GLY A 106 -8.11 -0.32 -13.81
CA GLY A 106 -7.45 0.76 -13.10
C GLY A 106 -6.08 1.11 -13.68
N VAL A 107 -5.25 0.10 -13.97
CA VAL A 107 -3.90 0.29 -14.53
C VAL A 107 -3.96 0.91 -15.92
N PHE A 108 -4.86 0.42 -16.79
CA PHE A 108 -5.03 0.94 -18.15
C PHE A 108 -6.03 2.10 -18.26
N GLY A 109 -6.63 2.52 -17.15
CA GLY A 109 -7.60 3.60 -17.09
C GLY A 109 -6.97 4.94 -17.46
N LEU A 110 -7.45 5.52 -18.56
CA LEU A 110 -6.94 6.79 -19.10
C LEU A 110 -7.43 8.01 -18.32
N THR A 111 -8.57 7.90 -17.63
CA THR A 111 -9.17 9.01 -16.88
C THR A 111 -9.10 8.79 -15.36
N PRO A 112 -9.03 9.85 -14.55
CA PRO A 112 -8.99 9.71 -13.10
C PRO A 112 -10.22 9.02 -12.51
N TRP A 113 -11.42 9.30 -13.04
CA TRP A 113 -12.65 8.68 -12.54
C TRP A 113 -12.65 7.17 -12.78
N MET A 114 -12.17 6.68 -13.94
CA MET A 114 -12.06 5.25 -14.22
C MET A 114 -11.18 4.55 -13.19
N ARG A 115 -10.05 5.16 -12.81
CA ARG A 115 -9.14 4.61 -11.78
C ARG A 115 -9.81 4.51 -10.41
N THR A 116 -10.60 5.52 -10.04
CA THR A 116 -11.35 5.52 -8.78
C THR A 116 -12.43 4.45 -8.76
N PHE A 117 -13.25 4.35 -9.82
CA PHE A 117 -14.27 3.30 -9.90
C PHE A 117 -13.66 1.90 -9.92
N ALA A 118 -12.56 1.72 -10.63
CA ALA A 118 -11.77 0.49 -10.61
C ALA A 118 -11.27 0.15 -9.20
N ALA A 119 -10.67 1.10 -8.49
CA ALA A 119 -10.19 0.89 -7.12
C ALA A 119 -11.32 0.58 -6.12
N MET A 120 -12.47 1.22 -6.27
CA MET A 120 -13.69 0.90 -5.51
C MET A 120 -14.18 -0.52 -5.83
N GLY A 121 -14.22 -0.90 -7.10
CA GLY A 121 -14.59 -2.25 -7.55
C GLY A 121 -13.66 -3.32 -6.99
N THR A 122 -12.34 -3.14 -7.10
CA THR A 122 -11.35 -4.04 -6.50
C THR A 122 -11.56 -4.17 -4.99
N THR A 123 -11.79 -3.06 -4.29
CA THR A 123 -12.02 -3.06 -2.84
C THR A 123 -13.32 -3.77 -2.46
N GLY A 124 -14.41 -3.53 -3.20
CA GLY A 124 -15.69 -4.21 -2.96
C GLY A 124 -15.57 -5.71 -3.18
N CYS A 125 -14.95 -6.14 -4.28
CA CYS A 125 -14.70 -7.55 -4.57
C CYS A 125 -13.83 -8.24 -3.49
N LEU A 126 -12.74 -7.61 -3.06
CA LEU A 126 -11.90 -8.15 -2.00
C LEU A 126 -12.60 -8.14 -0.63
N GLY A 127 -13.47 -7.16 -0.38
CA GLY A 127 -14.36 -7.13 0.78
C GLY A 127 -15.35 -8.31 0.79
N VAL A 128 -15.93 -8.66 -0.37
CA VAL A 128 -16.76 -9.87 -0.50
C VAL A 128 -15.95 -11.11 -0.18
N LEU A 129 -14.75 -11.27 -0.75
CA LEU A 129 -13.88 -12.41 -0.46
C LEU A 129 -13.46 -12.51 1.02
N LEU A 130 -13.30 -11.37 1.68
CA LEU A 130 -13.02 -11.31 3.11
C LEU A 130 -14.18 -11.77 4.00
N LEU A 131 -15.42 -11.69 3.51
CA LEU A 131 -16.61 -12.09 4.25
C LEU A 131 -17.13 -13.47 3.81
N HIS A 132 -16.73 -13.93 2.64
CA HIS A 132 -17.22 -15.16 2.04
C HIS A 132 -16.72 -16.40 2.80
N GLN A 133 -17.60 -17.38 3.02
CA GLN A 133 -17.31 -18.53 3.90
C GLN A 133 -16.02 -19.25 3.51
N SER A 134 -15.77 -19.39 2.20
CA SER A 134 -14.64 -20.14 1.66
C SER A 134 -13.30 -19.40 1.76
N SER A 135 -13.30 -18.12 2.12
CA SER A 135 -12.12 -17.26 2.01
C SER A 135 -11.93 -16.26 3.15
N HIS A 136 -12.86 -16.20 4.12
CA HIS A 136 -12.85 -15.19 5.19
C HIS A 136 -11.60 -15.17 6.08
N ASN A 137 -10.92 -16.31 6.23
CA ASN A 137 -9.66 -16.42 6.98
C ASN A 137 -8.40 -16.41 6.10
N ASP A 138 -8.53 -16.21 4.78
CA ASP A 138 -7.39 -16.20 3.89
C ASP A 138 -6.67 -14.85 3.91
N MET A 139 -5.45 -14.87 4.44
CA MET A 139 -4.62 -13.66 4.57
C MET A 139 -4.29 -13.01 3.23
N THR A 140 -4.36 -13.73 2.11
CA THR A 140 -4.21 -13.15 0.76
C THR A 140 -5.26 -12.06 0.54
N PHE A 141 -6.52 -12.34 0.85
CA PHE A 141 -7.60 -11.40 0.63
C PHE A 141 -7.62 -10.31 1.69
N ALA A 142 -7.27 -10.63 2.94
CA ALA A 142 -7.15 -9.63 4.00
C ALA A 142 -6.12 -8.55 3.68
N THR A 143 -4.89 -8.96 3.35
CA THR A 143 -3.80 -8.04 3.00
C THR A 143 -4.13 -7.27 1.71
N SER A 144 -4.66 -7.96 0.69
CA SER A 144 -5.08 -7.33 -0.56
C SER A 144 -6.18 -6.29 -0.36
N ALA A 145 -7.17 -6.54 0.51
CA ALA A 145 -8.25 -5.59 0.78
C ALA A 145 -7.74 -4.32 1.49
N TRP A 146 -6.83 -4.46 2.46
CA TRP A 146 -6.18 -3.30 3.08
C TRP A 146 -5.36 -2.49 2.08
N VAL A 147 -4.63 -3.16 1.19
CA VAL A 147 -3.89 -2.49 0.11
C VAL A 147 -4.86 -1.82 -0.88
N SER A 148 -5.96 -2.45 -1.25
CA SER A 148 -6.94 -1.87 -2.18
C SER A 148 -7.68 -0.68 -1.56
N LEU A 149 -7.94 -0.69 -0.25
CA LEU A 149 -8.46 0.46 0.48
C LEU A 149 -7.51 1.65 0.38
N TRP A 150 -6.20 1.42 0.51
CA TRP A 150 -5.20 2.46 0.29
C TRP A 150 -5.21 2.97 -1.15
N VAL A 151 -5.34 2.08 -2.15
CA VAL A 151 -5.44 2.47 -3.57
C VAL A 151 -6.68 3.33 -3.81
N CYS A 152 -7.84 2.92 -3.29
CA CYS A 152 -9.10 3.66 -3.38
C CYS A 152 -8.98 5.06 -2.75
N TRP A 153 -8.40 5.14 -1.55
CA TRP A 153 -8.11 6.40 -0.88
C TRP A 153 -7.18 7.31 -1.69
N LEU A 154 -6.17 6.75 -2.37
CA LEU A 154 -5.25 7.53 -3.20
C LEU A 154 -5.92 8.03 -4.49
N THR A 155 -6.63 7.16 -5.21
CA THR A 155 -7.27 7.50 -6.49
C THR A 155 -8.32 8.59 -6.35
N THR A 156 -9.02 8.62 -5.22
CA THR A 156 -9.98 9.68 -4.88
C THR A 156 -9.35 11.05 -4.63
N ARG A 157 -8.01 11.19 -4.61
CA ARG A 157 -7.31 12.45 -4.29
C ARG A 157 -6.27 12.85 -5.34
N MET A 158 -5.70 11.87 -6.04
CA MET A 158 -4.52 12.07 -6.87
C MET A 158 -4.69 13.08 -8.00
N SER A 159 -5.90 13.33 -8.48
CA SER A 159 -6.20 14.23 -9.60
C SER A 159 -6.46 15.69 -9.21
N HIS A 160 -6.59 16.01 -7.92
CA HIS A 160 -6.95 17.37 -7.47
C HIS A 160 -6.14 17.88 -6.27
N GLU A 161 -5.40 17.03 -5.57
CA GLU A 161 -4.51 17.46 -4.49
C GLU A 161 -3.07 17.67 -4.98
N ASP A 162 -2.31 18.53 -4.29
CA ASP A 162 -0.89 18.75 -4.56
C ASP A 162 -0.08 17.44 -4.38
N PRO A 163 0.68 16.99 -5.40
CA PRO A 163 1.40 15.71 -5.39
C PRO A 163 2.34 15.51 -4.20
N TYR A 164 3.01 16.56 -3.72
CA TYR A 164 4.00 16.45 -2.64
C TYR A 164 3.41 16.11 -1.26
N PRO A 165 2.47 16.90 -0.71
CA PRO A 165 1.81 16.58 0.55
C PRO A 165 0.92 15.34 0.44
N LEU A 166 0.34 15.07 -0.73
CA LEU A 166 -0.40 13.83 -0.97
C LEU A 166 0.52 12.60 -0.82
N LEU A 167 1.68 12.59 -1.49
CA LEU A 167 2.60 11.46 -1.43
C LEU A 167 3.16 11.21 -0.02
N ARG A 168 3.38 12.27 0.77
CA ARG A 168 3.77 12.13 2.19
C ARG A 168 2.68 11.46 3.02
N ARG A 169 1.42 11.87 2.85
CA ARG A 169 0.26 11.24 3.52
C ARG A 169 0.05 9.80 3.04
N ALA A 170 0.21 9.56 1.74
CA ALA A 170 0.10 8.23 1.15
C ALA A 170 1.15 7.27 1.72
N ALA A 171 2.42 7.70 1.80
CA ALA A 171 3.48 6.93 2.43
C ALA A 171 3.27 6.72 3.93
N PHE A 172 2.72 7.73 4.64
CA PHE A 172 2.35 7.60 6.05
C PHE A 172 1.25 6.55 6.25
N LEU A 173 0.21 6.56 5.43
CA LEU A 173 -0.88 5.60 5.52
C LEU A 173 -0.39 4.18 5.18
N ALA A 174 0.45 4.04 4.16
CA ALA A 174 1.06 2.77 3.77
C ALA A 174 1.82 2.12 4.94
N ARG A 175 2.70 2.87 5.61
CA ARG A 175 3.47 2.35 6.76
C ARG A 175 2.58 2.03 7.97
N VAL A 176 1.48 2.77 8.19
CA VAL A 176 0.50 2.46 9.25
C VAL A 176 -0.17 1.12 8.97
N ILE A 177 -0.66 0.91 7.74
CA ILE A 177 -1.27 -0.36 7.33
C ILE A 177 -0.29 -1.52 7.49
N CYS A 178 0.93 -1.37 6.98
CA CYS A 178 1.95 -2.41 7.09
C CYS A 178 2.33 -2.70 8.56
N SER A 179 2.40 -1.68 9.41
CA SER A 179 2.68 -1.85 10.85
C SER A 179 1.55 -2.59 11.55
N MET A 180 0.29 -2.23 11.26
CA MET A 180 -0.88 -2.92 11.80
C MET A 180 -0.91 -4.40 11.38
N ILE A 181 -0.59 -4.72 10.13
CA ILE A 181 -0.57 -6.11 9.66
C ILE A 181 0.53 -6.92 10.36
N LEU A 182 1.73 -6.35 10.52
CA LEU A 182 2.81 -6.99 11.29
C LEU A 182 2.43 -7.18 12.75
N LEU A 183 1.79 -6.19 13.37
CA LEU A 183 1.33 -6.30 14.75
C LEU A 183 0.25 -7.37 14.91
N GLY A 184 -0.72 -7.45 13.99
CA GLY A 184 -1.72 -8.53 13.98
C GLY A 184 -1.07 -9.91 13.84
N GLY A 185 -0.06 -10.02 12.96
CA GLY A 185 0.76 -11.22 12.81
C GLY A 185 1.53 -11.58 14.08
N ALA A 186 2.05 -10.59 14.80
CA ALA A 186 2.80 -10.79 16.05
C ALA A 186 1.88 -11.22 17.20
N VAL A 187 0.74 -10.55 17.37
CA VAL A 187 -0.25 -10.86 18.42
C VAL A 187 -0.74 -12.30 18.30
N GLY A 188 -1.00 -12.77 17.08
CA GLY A 188 -1.37 -14.17 16.83
C GLY A 188 -0.27 -15.19 17.18
N LYS A 189 0.98 -14.74 17.39
CA LYS A 189 2.13 -15.57 17.78
C LYS A 189 2.59 -15.33 19.22
N TRP A 190 1.91 -14.46 19.99
CA TRP A 190 2.20 -14.26 21.40
C TRP A 190 1.61 -15.39 22.26
N THR A 191 2.04 -16.62 21.99
CA THR A 191 1.57 -17.81 22.69
C THR A 191 2.75 -18.66 23.17
N PRO A 192 2.57 -19.51 24.20
CA PRO A 192 3.61 -20.41 24.68
C PRO A 192 4.18 -21.34 23.61
N GLU A 193 3.35 -21.81 22.68
CA GLU A 193 3.69 -22.78 21.64
C GLU A 193 4.56 -22.15 20.54
N TYR A 194 4.29 -20.89 20.19
CA TYR A 194 5.19 -20.12 19.34
C TYR A 194 6.48 -19.77 20.08
N TRP A 195 6.43 -19.47 21.38
CA TRP A 195 7.62 -19.12 22.17
C TRP A 195 8.56 -20.31 22.42
N SER A 196 8.01 -21.52 22.55
CA SER A 196 8.74 -22.79 22.62
C SER A 196 9.30 -23.22 21.26
N GLY A 197 8.71 -22.74 20.17
CA GLY A 197 9.09 -23.10 18.80
C GLY A 197 8.40 -24.35 18.26
N GLU A 198 7.50 -24.95 19.03
CA GLU A 198 6.78 -26.17 18.66
C GLU A 198 6.02 -25.98 17.34
N VAL A 199 5.22 -24.91 17.25
CA VAL A 199 4.46 -24.59 16.04
C VAL A 199 5.38 -24.38 14.82
N PHE A 200 6.52 -23.72 15.01
CA PHE A 200 7.48 -23.51 13.93
C PHE A 200 8.17 -24.82 13.51
N TYR A 201 8.46 -25.70 14.47
CA TYR A 201 9.04 -26.99 14.17
C TYR A 201 8.07 -27.83 13.32
N ASP A 202 6.80 -27.88 13.73
CA ASP A 202 5.77 -28.62 13.00
C ASP A 202 5.54 -28.03 11.60
N ILE A 203 5.36 -26.71 11.52
CA ILE A 203 5.14 -26.01 10.25
C ILE A 203 6.31 -26.17 9.29
N TYR A 204 7.57 -26.12 9.74
CA TYR A 204 8.71 -26.04 8.82
C TYR A 204 9.45 -27.37 8.63
N PHE A 205 9.46 -28.26 9.60
CA PHE A 205 10.23 -29.50 9.55
C PHE A 205 9.36 -30.77 9.49
N VAL A 206 8.11 -30.72 9.95
CA VAL A 206 7.19 -31.87 9.87
C VAL A 206 6.36 -31.79 8.59
N ASP A 207 5.53 -30.76 8.46
CA ASP A 207 4.46 -30.71 7.46
C ASP A 207 4.89 -30.16 6.10
N ARG A 208 6.05 -29.50 6.03
CA ARG A 208 6.39 -28.64 4.89
C ARG A 208 7.55 -29.16 4.07
N ASP A 209 7.24 -29.31 2.79
CA ASP A 209 8.20 -29.66 1.77
C ASP A 209 8.73 -28.39 1.09
N PHE A 210 9.81 -27.85 1.63
CA PHE A 210 10.49 -26.67 1.06
C PHE A 210 12.00 -26.86 1.13
N TRP A 211 12.68 -26.52 0.04
CA TRP A 211 14.07 -26.93 -0.21
C TRP A 211 15.04 -26.59 0.94
N VAL A 212 14.88 -25.41 1.57
CA VAL A 212 15.78 -24.98 2.65
C VAL A 212 15.57 -25.84 3.91
N PHE A 213 14.34 -26.21 4.23
CA PHE A 213 14.05 -27.05 5.39
C PHE A 213 14.40 -28.51 5.11
N ASN A 214 14.25 -28.98 3.86
CA ASN A 214 14.72 -30.30 3.44
C ASN A 214 16.25 -30.43 3.64
N LEU A 215 17.00 -29.42 3.18
CA LEU A 215 18.45 -29.38 3.35
C LEU A 215 18.86 -29.38 4.83
N MET A 216 18.10 -28.72 5.69
CA MET A 216 18.35 -28.74 7.14
C MET A 216 18.03 -30.10 7.76
N ARG A 217 16.93 -30.74 7.36
CA ARG A 217 16.53 -32.08 7.83
C ARG A 217 17.55 -33.16 7.49
N GLU A 218 18.24 -33.02 6.35
CA GLU A 218 19.29 -33.95 5.94
C GLU A 218 20.60 -33.76 6.72
N ARG A 219 20.81 -32.59 7.34
CA ARG A 219 22.12 -32.20 7.92
C ARG A 219 22.14 -32.15 9.43
N PHE A 220 21.00 -32.00 10.09
CA PHE A 220 20.89 -31.80 11.53
C PHE A 220 19.97 -32.83 12.16
N ASP A 221 20.27 -33.22 13.39
CA ASP A 221 19.41 -34.07 14.19
C ASP A 221 18.17 -33.31 14.70
N THR A 222 17.17 -34.07 15.16
CA THR A 222 15.88 -33.53 15.60
C THR A 222 15.99 -32.52 16.75
N GLU A 223 16.91 -32.70 17.71
CA GLU A 223 17.06 -31.79 18.85
C GLU A 223 17.63 -30.44 18.39
N THR A 224 18.61 -30.49 17.50
CA THR A 224 19.16 -29.29 16.84
C THR A 224 18.07 -28.56 16.04
N LEU A 225 17.26 -29.26 15.26
CA LEU A 225 16.16 -28.66 14.49
C LEU A 225 15.10 -27.99 15.37
N LYS A 226 14.72 -28.62 16.49
CA LYS A 226 13.81 -28.01 17.49
C LYS A 226 14.39 -26.73 18.07
N THR A 227 15.68 -26.74 18.40
CA THR A 227 16.39 -25.55 18.91
C THR A 227 16.42 -24.43 17.87
N MET A 228 16.69 -24.76 16.60
CA MET A 228 16.64 -23.80 15.49
C MET A 228 15.23 -23.23 15.30
N ALA A 229 14.19 -24.06 15.35
CA ALA A 229 12.79 -23.64 15.24
C ALA A 229 12.40 -22.66 16.35
N MET A 230 12.79 -22.94 17.60
CA MET A 230 12.57 -22.06 18.75
C MET A 230 13.19 -20.68 18.54
N TRP A 231 14.48 -20.62 18.18
CA TRP A 231 15.14 -19.33 17.95
C TRP A 231 14.57 -18.59 16.75
N TYR A 232 14.21 -19.31 15.68
CA TYR A 232 13.59 -18.71 14.51
C TYR A 232 12.22 -18.12 14.86
N SER A 233 11.39 -18.85 15.59
CA SER A 233 10.07 -18.38 16.04
C SER A 233 10.19 -17.12 16.90
N ARG A 234 11.06 -17.12 17.92
CA ARG A 234 11.30 -15.95 18.77
C ARG A 234 11.79 -14.75 17.98
N LYS A 235 12.70 -14.96 17.02
CA LYS A 235 13.15 -13.90 16.12
C LYS A 235 11.98 -13.31 15.33
N VAL A 236 11.12 -14.14 14.74
CA VAL A 236 9.97 -13.68 13.97
C VAL A 236 9.03 -12.86 14.85
N ILE A 237 8.68 -13.36 16.04
CA ILE A 237 7.83 -12.65 17.01
C ILE A 237 8.42 -11.28 17.34
N LEU A 238 9.71 -11.20 17.66
CA LEU A 238 10.39 -9.95 17.99
C LEU A 238 10.41 -8.98 16.81
N VAL A 239 10.77 -9.46 15.61
CA VAL A 239 10.83 -8.63 14.40
C VAL A 239 9.45 -8.08 14.05
N GLU A 240 8.42 -8.91 14.04
CA GLU A 240 7.04 -8.48 13.75
C GLU A 240 6.51 -7.53 14.83
N SER A 241 6.82 -7.77 16.11
CA SER A 241 6.39 -6.89 17.22
C SER A 241 7.06 -5.51 17.14
N ILE A 242 8.39 -5.48 16.96
CA ILE A 242 9.15 -4.22 16.86
C ILE A 242 8.73 -3.44 15.62
N ALA A 243 8.62 -4.10 14.47
CA ALA A 243 8.19 -3.45 13.25
C ALA A 243 6.71 -3.02 13.33
N GLY A 244 5.84 -3.85 13.90
CA GLY A 244 4.42 -3.55 14.08
C GLY A 244 4.17 -2.35 15.01
N LEU A 245 4.99 -2.17 16.04
CA LEU A 245 4.88 -1.04 16.96
C LEU A 245 5.67 0.20 16.49
N GLY A 246 6.75 0.03 15.73
CA GLY A 246 7.75 1.07 15.48
C GLY A 246 7.92 1.51 14.03
N MET A 247 7.56 0.69 13.02
CA MET A 247 7.85 1.01 11.61
C MET A 247 7.12 2.28 11.13
N TRP A 248 5.91 2.52 11.62
CA TRP A 248 5.16 3.74 11.31
C TRP A 248 5.78 5.02 11.89
N LEU A 249 6.73 4.93 12.84
CA LEU A 249 7.47 6.08 13.37
C LEU A 249 8.70 6.41 12.52
N LEU A 250 9.22 5.44 11.75
CA LEU A 250 10.43 5.63 10.94
C LEU A 250 10.22 6.61 9.79
N PRO A 251 11.26 7.35 9.35
CA PRO A 251 11.19 8.14 8.12
C PRO A 251 10.79 7.29 6.92
N ALA A 252 10.05 7.87 5.96
CA ALA A 252 9.39 7.13 4.88
C ALA A 252 10.31 6.16 4.10
N ARG A 253 11.54 6.58 3.77
CA ARG A 253 12.49 5.75 3.00
C ARG A 253 13.04 4.58 3.83
N TRP A 254 13.26 4.79 5.12
CA TRP A 254 13.69 3.75 6.05
C TRP A 254 12.56 2.75 6.31
N ALA A 255 11.34 3.24 6.55
CA ALA A 255 10.15 2.41 6.68
C ALA A 255 9.93 1.55 5.42
N ALA A 256 10.10 2.13 4.22
CA ALA A 256 9.99 1.39 2.97
C ALA A 256 11.04 0.27 2.85
N PHE A 257 12.31 0.57 3.14
CA PHE A 257 13.38 -0.43 3.13
C PHE A 257 13.14 -1.57 4.11
N VAL A 258 12.79 -1.25 5.36
CA VAL A 258 12.48 -2.23 6.39
C VAL A 258 11.27 -3.07 6.00
N GLY A 259 10.17 -2.44 5.58
CA GLY A 259 8.95 -3.13 5.16
C GLY A 259 9.17 -4.07 3.97
N VAL A 260 9.82 -3.58 2.90
CA VAL A 260 10.16 -4.41 1.74
C VAL A 260 11.02 -5.59 2.14
N THR A 261 12.04 -5.36 2.97
CA THR A 261 12.95 -6.43 3.41
C THR A 261 12.21 -7.48 4.24
N ILE A 262 11.41 -7.07 5.23
CA ILE A 262 10.65 -7.98 6.09
C ILE A 262 9.66 -8.79 5.24
N PHE A 263 8.75 -8.15 4.51
CA PHE A 263 7.71 -8.86 3.76
C PHE A 263 8.29 -9.76 2.66
N PHE A 264 9.32 -9.30 1.96
CA PHE A 264 10.00 -10.14 0.96
C PHE A 264 10.71 -11.33 1.63
N SER A 265 11.42 -11.11 2.74
CA SER A 265 12.14 -12.19 3.43
C SER A 265 11.21 -13.28 3.96
N ILE A 266 10.03 -12.91 4.47
CA ILE A 266 9.02 -13.88 4.93
C ILE A 266 8.52 -14.70 3.74
N ALA A 267 8.18 -14.06 2.60
CA ALA A 267 7.73 -14.80 1.42
C ALA A 267 8.81 -15.74 0.87
N PHE A 268 10.03 -15.22 0.72
CA PHE A 268 11.14 -15.89 0.07
C PHE A 268 11.69 -17.07 0.90
N LEU A 269 11.81 -16.91 2.21
CA LEU A 269 12.45 -17.91 3.09
C LEU A 269 11.47 -18.95 3.65
N SER A 270 10.15 -18.69 3.63
CA SER A 270 9.18 -19.59 4.26
C SER A 270 8.39 -20.45 3.27
N ASN A 271 7.75 -19.86 2.24
CA ASN A 271 6.98 -20.62 1.24
C ASN A 271 6.63 -19.76 0.02
N PRO A 272 6.82 -20.27 -1.20
CA PRO A 272 6.38 -19.61 -2.42
C PRO A 272 4.91 -19.17 -2.43
N LEU A 273 4.01 -19.91 -1.79
CA LEU A 273 2.59 -19.53 -1.68
C LEU A 273 2.39 -18.22 -0.90
N LEU A 274 3.31 -17.85 0.00
CA LEU A 274 3.23 -16.57 0.74
C LEU A 274 3.50 -15.36 -0.16
N PHE A 275 4.04 -15.53 -1.37
CA PHE A 275 4.09 -14.43 -2.33
C PHE A 275 2.69 -13.92 -2.69
N SER A 276 1.64 -14.75 -2.64
CA SER A 276 0.28 -14.26 -2.85
C SER A 276 -0.14 -13.26 -1.78
N VAL A 277 0.29 -13.49 -0.54
CA VAL A 277 -0.07 -12.69 0.64
C VAL A 277 0.78 -11.43 0.75
N LEU A 278 2.09 -11.54 0.52
CA LEU A 278 3.03 -10.49 0.92
C LEU A 278 3.45 -9.56 -0.21
N THR A 279 3.28 -9.95 -1.48
CA THR A 279 3.70 -9.11 -2.62
C THR A 279 2.97 -7.76 -2.62
N CYS A 280 1.68 -7.73 -2.31
CA CYS A 280 0.91 -6.48 -2.22
C CYS A 280 1.45 -5.54 -1.12
N LEU A 281 1.93 -6.10 0.01
CA LEU A 281 2.54 -5.35 1.10
C LEU A 281 3.96 -4.87 0.79
N VAL A 282 4.71 -5.63 -0.01
CA VAL A 282 5.98 -5.17 -0.59
C VAL A 282 5.75 -3.93 -1.45
N GLY A 283 4.77 -3.99 -2.35
CA GLY A 283 4.38 -2.84 -3.18
C GLY A 283 3.93 -1.64 -2.36
N LEU A 284 3.09 -1.86 -1.35
CA LEU A 284 2.63 -0.81 -0.44
C LEU A 284 3.78 -0.19 0.36
N SER A 285 4.72 -0.99 0.85
CA SER A 285 5.91 -0.50 1.57
C SER A 285 6.80 0.36 0.66
N ALA A 286 6.94 -0.02 -0.61
CA ALA A 286 7.78 0.69 -1.58
C ALA A 286 7.34 2.14 -1.84
N VAL A 287 6.10 2.52 -1.51
CA VAL A 287 5.58 3.90 -1.61
C VAL A 287 6.51 4.91 -0.95
N GLY A 288 7.14 4.56 0.18
CA GLY A 288 8.04 5.47 0.90
C GLY A 288 9.29 5.88 0.13
N PHE A 289 9.72 5.11 -0.89
CA PHE A 289 10.85 5.48 -1.74
C PHE A 289 10.55 6.64 -2.70
N PHE A 290 9.28 6.86 -3.03
CA PHE A 290 8.85 7.94 -3.91
C PHE A 290 8.83 9.30 -3.19
N VAL A 291 8.77 9.31 -1.86
CA VAL A 291 8.79 10.55 -1.07
C VAL A 291 10.13 11.29 -1.30
N PRO A 292 10.12 12.56 -1.75
CA PRO A 292 11.34 13.33 -1.90
C PRO A 292 12.10 13.46 -0.57
N ALA A 293 13.43 13.36 -0.63
CA ALA A 293 14.25 13.76 0.49
C ALA A 293 13.95 15.22 0.84
N LYS A 294 13.91 15.57 2.13
CA LYS A 294 13.89 16.98 2.51
C LYS A 294 15.21 17.56 2.01
N THR A 295 15.16 18.36 0.94
CA THR A 295 16.27 19.23 0.59
C THR A 295 16.35 20.23 1.72
N THR A 296 17.26 20.03 2.65
CA THR A 296 17.58 21.04 3.66
C THR A 296 18.17 22.20 2.87
N LEU A 297 17.33 23.18 2.52
CA LEU A 297 17.81 24.48 2.12
C LEU A 297 18.55 25.02 3.34
N THR A 298 19.88 24.86 3.33
CA THR A 298 20.77 25.60 4.20
C THR A 298 20.66 27.06 3.75
N SER A 299 19.83 27.81 4.47
CA SER A 299 19.82 29.27 4.44
C SER A 299 21.03 29.80 5.18
#